data_AF-A0A661ND11-F1
#
_entry.id   AF-A0A661ND11-F1
#
_cell.length_a   1.000
_cell.length_b   1.000
_cell.length_c   1.000
_cell.angle_alpha   90.00
_cell.angle_beta   90.00
_cell.angle_gamma   90.00
#
_symmetry.space_group_name_H-M   'P 1'
#
loop_
_entity.id
_entity.type
_entity.pdbx_description
1 polymer ?
#
loop_
_entity_poly.entity_id
_entity_poly.type
_entity_poly.pdbx_seq_one_letter_code
_entity_poly.pdbx_strand_id
1 'polypeptide(L)'
;MSSSPKSRKRGRYHHGDLPRALVDAALDLVQEQGVAALTLREVARRVEVTHAAPYRHFKDKSALLAAVAEEGFKRLSTRLGDARREASTSETLAATGVAYLRFAVQHPAHYRVMFGTESETGRSATLEAAATDVIVELRALCAEGSGRDDTEASEEATALWAQWHGLALLHLGGWLELQPPAPSPKLLTEALDATPSTPPPTGRELTAPPSKNAEQASPATDPASSSPTESSAPTPLDGPDHSGSDHSDSTLDVSNSDETGPHENFR
;
A
#
# COMPACT_ATOMS: atom_id res chain seq x y z
N MET A 1 -3.14 -41.17 40.80
CA MET A 1 -1.79 -40.58 40.69
C MET A 1 -1.82 -39.58 39.55
N SER A 2 -1.88 -38.29 39.88
CA SER A 2 -1.95 -37.18 38.93
C SER A 2 -0.60 -36.99 38.24
N SER A 3 -0.58 -37.05 36.91
CA SER A 3 0.58 -36.62 36.12
C SER A 3 0.35 -35.18 35.65
N SER A 4 1.15 -34.27 36.19
CA SER A 4 1.21 -32.86 35.81
C SER A 4 1.72 -32.67 34.37
N PRO A 5 1.25 -31.63 33.63
CA PRO A 5 1.72 -31.36 32.29
C PRO A 5 3.08 -30.64 32.31
N LYS A 6 4.01 -31.11 31.45
CA LYS A 6 5.33 -30.51 31.23
C LYS A 6 5.19 -29.11 30.63
N SER A 7 5.66 -28.12 31.38
CA SER A 7 5.90 -26.74 30.96
C SER A 7 6.73 -26.69 29.67
N ARG A 8 6.15 -26.13 28.59
CA ARG A 8 6.90 -25.76 27.37
C ARG A 8 7.84 -24.61 27.71
N LYS A 9 9.16 -24.84 27.57
CA LYS A 9 10.20 -23.81 27.68
C LYS A 9 9.89 -22.67 26.70
N ARG A 10 9.61 -21.48 27.23
CA ARG A 10 9.40 -20.24 26.47
C ARG A 10 10.75 -19.77 25.93
N GLY A 11 10.75 -19.38 24.66
CA GLY A 11 11.92 -18.95 23.90
C GLY A 11 12.62 -17.78 24.58
N ARG A 12 13.93 -17.94 24.71
CA ARG A 12 14.87 -17.06 25.40
C ARG A 12 14.98 -15.71 24.70
N TYR A 13 14.74 -14.65 25.47
CA TYR A 13 15.33 -13.30 25.40
C TYR A 13 16.34 -13.10 24.26
N HIS A 14 15.98 -12.63 23.05
CA HIS A 14 17.00 -12.13 22.10
C HIS A 14 17.44 -10.74 22.55
N HIS A 15 18.35 -10.67 23.54
CA HIS A 15 18.67 -9.43 24.25
C HIS A 15 19.32 -8.32 23.40
N GLY A 16 19.51 -8.52 22.10
CA GLY A 16 20.16 -7.56 21.21
C GLY A 16 19.23 -6.79 20.25
N ASP A 17 18.00 -7.25 20.01
CA ASP A 17 17.12 -6.63 19.00
C ASP A 17 15.68 -6.52 19.49
N LEU A 18 15.45 -5.57 20.40
CA LEU A 18 14.11 -5.25 20.90
C LEU A 18 13.14 -4.82 19.78
N PRO A 19 13.51 -3.98 18.80
CA PRO A 19 12.65 -3.67 17.65
C PRO A 19 12.13 -4.93 16.95
N ARG A 20 13.02 -5.88 16.65
CA ARG A 20 12.66 -7.15 16.02
C ARG A 20 11.69 -7.96 16.88
N ALA A 21 11.99 -8.09 18.18
CA ALA A 21 11.13 -8.84 19.10
C ALA A 21 9.72 -8.22 19.20
N LEU A 22 9.60 -6.90 19.14
CA LEU A 22 8.31 -6.20 19.13
C LEU A 22 7.52 -6.46 17.83
N VAL A 23 8.20 -6.47 16.67
CA VAL A 23 7.59 -6.81 15.38
C VAL A 23 7.12 -8.26 15.35
N ASP A 24 7.93 -9.20 15.83
CA ASP A 24 7.56 -10.62 15.91
C ASP A 24 6.34 -10.83 16.85
N ALA A 25 6.34 -10.18 18.02
CA ALA A 25 5.21 -10.26 18.95
C ALA A 25 3.95 -9.55 18.43
N ALA A 26 4.10 -8.51 17.60
CA ALA A 26 2.99 -7.88 16.90
C ALA A 26 2.35 -8.84 15.89
N LEU A 27 3.16 -9.54 15.09
CA LEU A 27 2.70 -10.54 14.12
C LEU A 27 1.94 -11.69 14.81
N ASP A 28 2.48 -12.22 15.91
CA ASP A 28 1.81 -13.26 16.70
C ASP A 28 0.43 -12.78 17.20
N LEU A 29 0.37 -11.56 17.74
CA LEU A 29 -0.89 -11.00 18.24
C LEU A 29 -1.91 -10.75 17.11
N VAL A 30 -1.47 -10.27 15.95
CA VAL A 30 -2.32 -10.09 14.76
C VAL A 30 -2.83 -11.45 14.27
N GLN A 31 -2.00 -12.49 14.32
CA GLN A 31 -2.38 -13.84 13.91
C GLN A 31 -3.45 -14.43 14.85
N GLU A 32 -3.29 -14.24 16.16
CA GLU A 32 -4.18 -14.79 17.18
C GLU A 32 -5.50 -14.04 17.31
N GLN A 33 -5.47 -12.70 17.25
CA GLN A 33 -6.58 -11.83 17.70
C GLN A 33 -6.95 -10.73 16.69
N GLY A 34 -6.24 -10.65 15.56
CA GLY A 34 -6.44 -9.61 14.54
C GLY A 34 -5.81 -8.26 14.89
N VAL A 35 -5.74 -7.38 13.90
CA VAL A 35 -5.08 -6.06 14.00
C VAL A 35 -5.76 -5.16 15.04
N ALA A 36 -7.07 -5.27 15.22
CA ALA A 36 -7.83 -4.47 16.19
C ALA A 36 -7.36 -4.68 17.64
N ALA A 37 -7.00 -5.91 18.03
CA ALA A 37 -6.55 -6.24 19.37
C ALA A 37 -5.13 -5.74 19.70
N LEU A 38 -4.36 -5.32 18.69
CA LEU A 38 -2.98 -4.90 18.88
C LEU A 38 -2.87 -3.56 19.62
N THR A 39 -2.08 -3.56 20.70
CA THR A 39 -1.63 -2.35 21.41
C THR A 39 -0.15 -2.46 21.77
N LEU A 40 0.58 -1.34 21.83
CA LEU A 40 2.00 -1.34 22.23
C LEU A 40 2.23 -1.94 23.62
N ARG A 41 1.28 -1.72 24.55
CA ARG A 41 1.36 -2.29 25.91
C ARG A 41 1.27 -3.81 25.90
N GLU A 42 0.38 -4.36 25.07
CA GLU A 42 0.18 -5.79 24.96
C GLU A 42 1.34 -6.49 24.25
N VAL A 43 1.94 -5.82 23.25
CA VAL A 43 3.19 -6.27 22.61
C VAL A 43 4.35 -6.23 23.62
N ALA A 44 4.50 -5.16 24.41
CA ALA A 44 5.51 -5.07 25.48
C ALA A 44 5.40 -6.20 26.49
N ARG A 45 4.15 -6.52 26.90
CA ARG A 45 3.85 -7.59 27.84
C ARG A 45 4.26 -8.95 27.28
N ARG A 46 4.03 -9.21 25.98
CA ARG A 46 4.43 -10.47 25.32
C ARG A 46 5.95 -10.66 25.27
N VAL A 47 6.71 -9.58 25.04
CA VAL A 47 8.18 -9.63 25.01
C VAL A 47 8.84 -9.44 26.39
N GLU A 48 8.04 -9.38 27.46
CA GLU A 48 8.48 -9.26 28.85
C GLU A 48 9.34 -8.01 29.14
N VAL A 49 9.01 -6.88 28.50
CA VAL A 49 9.64 -5.57 28.75
C VAL A 49 8.70 -4.60 29.45
N THR A 50 9.24 -3.49 29.94
CA THR A 50 8.42 -2.41 30.51
C THR A 50 7.50 -1.80 29.45
N HIS A 51 6.32 -1.33 29.85
CA HIS A 51 5.37 -0.69 28.93
C HIS A 51 5.93 0.55 28.21
N ALA A 52 6.97 1.18 28.76
CA ALA A 52 7.64 2.33 28.14
C ALA A 52 8.68 1.94 27.07
N ALA A 53 9.17 0.69 27.07
CA ALA A 53 10.25 0.26 26.19
C ALA A 53 9.90 0.34 24.68
N PRO A 54 8.70 -0.07 24.20
CA PRO A 54 8.37 0.03 22.78
C PRO A 54 8.38 1.46 22.25
N TYR A 55 8.03 2.44 23.08
CA TYR A 55 7.96 3.85 22.68
C TYR A 55 9.31 4.46 22.30
N ARG A 56 10.43 3.80 22.64
CA ARG A 56 11.77 4.19 22.18
C ARG A 56 12.03 3.84 20.72
N HIS A 57 11.25 2.94 20.14
CA HIS A 57 11.41 2.43 18.78
C HIS A 57 10.21 2.74 17.89
N PHE A 58 9.00 2.71 18.46
CA PHE A 58 7.76 2.95 17.76
C PHE A 58 6.95 4.00 18.51
N LYS A 59 6.74 5.16 17.86
CA LYS A 59 5.98 6.28 18.43
C LYS A 59 4.57 5.85 18.88
N ASP A 60 3.93 5.02 18.07
CA ASP A 60 2.56 4.58 18.27
C ASP A 60 2.31 3.20 17.60
N LYS A 61 1.06 2.74 17.65
CA LYS A 61 0.60 1.50 17.02
C LYS A 61 0.86 1.51 15.51
N SER A 62 0.59 2.64 14.84
CA SER A 62 0.73 2.75 13.39
C SER A 62 2.19 2.63 12.96
N ALA A 63 3.13 3.20 13.72
CA ALA A 63 4.56 3.05 13.48
C ALA A 63 5.03 1.59 13.61
N LEU A 64 4.52 0.84 14.59
CA LEU A 64 4.81 -0.59 14.73
C LEU A 64 4.21 -1.40 13.56
N LEU A 65 2.97 -1.11 13.17
CA LEU A 65 2.34 -1.77 12.02
C LEU A 65 3.03 -1.43 10.70
N ALA A 66 3.54 -0.21 10.54
CA ALA A 66 4.34 0.18 9.38
C ALA A 66 5.64 -0.61 9.29
N ALA A 67 6.31 -0.87 10.43
CA ALA A 67 7.49 -1.73 10.46
C ALA A 67 7.17 -3.20 10.12
N VAL A 68 6.03 -3.71 10.59
CA VAL A 68 5.51 -5.04 10.21
C VAL A 68 5.23 -5.09 8.70
N ALA A 69 4.60 -4.07 8.14
CA ALA A 69 4.33 -3.95 6.71
C ALA A 69 5.63 -3.90 5.90
N GLU A 70 6.60 -3.10 6.34
CA GLU A 70 7.90 -2.93 5.68
C GLU A 70 8.63 -4.28 5.59
N GLU A 71 8.68 -5.01 6.69
CA GLU A 71 9.22 -6.37 6.70
C GLU A 71 8.47 -7.29 5.73
N GLY A 72 7.14 -7.23 5.72
CA GLY A 72 6.30 -8.03 4.83
C GLY A 72 6.59 -7.77 3.35
N PHE A 73 6.68 -6.50 2.95
CA PHE A 73 7.01 -6.11 1.58
C PHE A 73 8.43 -6.54 1.18
N LYS A 74 9.45 -6.36 2.04
CA LYS A 74 10.82 -6.85 1.78
C LYS A 74 10.89 -8.36 1.60
N ARG A 75 10.16 -9.12 2.43
CA ARG A 75 10.08 -10.58 2.31
C ARG A 75 9.38 -10.99 1.02
N LEU A 76 8.31 -10.29 0.63
CA LEU A 76 7.59 -10.56 -0.60
C LEU A 76 8.47 -10.27 -1.82
N SER A 77 9.06 -9.07 -1.93
CA SER A 77 9.92 -8.70 -3.06
C SER A 77 11.08 -9.68 -3.23
N THR A 78 11.76 -10.06 -2.13
CA THR A 78 12.82 -11.07 -2.15
C THR A 78 12.33 -12.39 -2.75
N ARG A 79 11.18 -12.90 -2.29
CA ARG A 79 10.60 -14.16 -2.80
C ARG A 79 10.21 -14.09 -4.28
N LEU A 80 9.70 -12.95 -4.75
CA LEU A 80 9.37 -12.75 -6.16
C LEU A 80 10.65 -12.73 -7.01
N GLY A 81 11.67 -12.00 -6.59
CA GLY A 81 12.96 -11.95 -7.26
C GLY A 81 13.65 -13.31 -7.32
N ASP A 82 13.62 -14.09 -6.24
CA ASP A 82 14.17 -15.45 -6.21
C ASP A 82 13.42 -16.38 -7.17
N ALA A 83 12.08 -16.39 -7.12
CA ALA A 83 11.26 -17.20 -8.01
C ALA A 83 11.48 -16.83 -9.50
N ARG A 84 11.66 -15.55 -9.79
CA ARG A 84 11.95 -15.05 -11.14
C ARG A 84 13.32 -15.52 -11.65
N ARG A 85 14.35 -15.51 -10.80
CA ARG A 85 15.72 -15.90 -11.18
C ARG A 85 15.94 -17.41 -11.25
N GLU A 86 15.24 -18.20 -10.44
CA GLU A 86 15.43 -19.65 -10.36
C GLU A 86 14.65 -20.43 -11.43
N ALA A 87 13.57 -19.86 -11.95
CA ALA A 87 12.72 -20.52 -12.94
C ALA A 87 13.29 -20.47 -14.37
N SER A 88 12.91 -21.44 -15.18
CA SER A 88 13.12 -21.35 -16.64
C SER A 88 12.23 -20.24 -17.22
N THR A 89 12.68 -19.56 -18.28
CA THR A 89 11.93 -18.42 -18.88
C THR A 89 10.47 -18.75 -19.19
N SER A 90 10.16 -19.97 -19.64
CA SER A 90 8.79 -20.40 -19.93
C SER A 90 7.91 -20.61 -18.69
N GLU A 91 8.50 -20.73 -17.50
CA GLU A 91 7.82 -21.03 -16.25
C GLU A 91 7.88 -19.86 -15.24
N THR A 92 8.68 -18.83 -15.51
CA THR A 92 8.95 -17.70 -14.60
C THR A 92 7.69 -17.02 -14.09
N LEU A 93 6.71 -16.78 -14.96
CA LEU A 93 5.43 -16.17 -14.61
C LEU A 93 4.65 -17.01 -13.59
N ALA A 94 4.52 -18.31 -13.88
CA ALA A 94 3.82 -19.24 -12.99
C ALA A 94 4.56 -19.42 -11.66
N ALA A 95 5.88 -19.54 -11.68
CA ALA A 95 6.70 -19.67 -10.47
C ALA A 95 6.55 -18.44 -9.56
N THR A 96 6.58 -17.24 -10.16
CA THR A 96 6.44 -15.97 -9.43
C THR A 96 5.03 -15.80 -8.86
N GLY A 97 3.98 -16.14 -9.61
CA GLY A 97 2.60 -16.14 -9.09
C GLY A 97 2.38 -17.14 -7.95
N VAL A 98 2.95 -18.35 -8.06
CA VAL A 98 2.97 -19.34 -6.96
C VAL A 98 3.67 -18.78 -5.73
N ALA A 99 4.79 -18.08 -5.90
CA ALA A 99 5.53 -17.46 -4.80
C ALA A 99 4.71 -16.35 -4.11
N TYR A 100 4.04 -15.49 -4.87
CA TYR A 100 3.14 -14.45 -4.37
C TYR A 100 2.02 -15.03 -3.51
N LEU A 101 1.28 -16.01 -4.04
CA LEU A 101 0.13 -16.60 -3.35
C LEU A 101 0.56 -17.45 -2.16
N ARG A 102 1.68 -18.17 -2.27
CA ARG A 102 2.26 -18.91 -1.14
C ARG A 102 2.65 -17.98 0.00
N PHE A 103 3.17 -16.78 -0.29
CA PHE A 103 3.45 -15.80 0.74
C PHE A 103 2.17 -15.40 1.48
N ALA A 104 1.08 -15.09 0.78
CA ALA A 104 -0.19 -14.75 1.39
C ALA A 104 -0.74 -15.87 2.31
N VAL A 105 -0.67 -17.12 1.84
CA VAL A 105 -1.13 -18.31 2.60
C VAL A 105 -0.26 -18.57 3.84
N GLN A 106 1.07 -18.46 3.70
CA GLN A 106 2.00 -18.77 4.79
C GLN A 106 2.13 -17.63 5.82
N HIS A 107 1.89 -16.39 5.40
CA HIS A 107 2.08 -15.19 6.23
C HIS A 107 0.81 -14.32 6.29
N PRO A 108 -0.35 -14.87 6.69
CA PRO A 108 -1.62 -14.12 6.69
C PRO A 108 -1.60 -12.89 7.60
N ALA A 109 -0.87 -12.92 8.71
CA ALA A 109 -0.69 -11.75 9.59
C ALA A 109 0.07 -10.61 8.89
N HIS A 110 1.17 -10.90 8.18
CA HIS A 110 1.87 -9.90 7.37
C HIS A 110 0.94 -9.33 6.31
N TYR A 111 0.26 -10.22 5.56
CA TYR A 111 -0.58 -9.83 4.44
C TYR A 111 -1.71 -8.89 4.86
N ARG A 112 -2.36 -9.15 6.00
CA ARG A 112 -3.39 -8.27 6.57
C ARG A 112 -2.86 -6.89 6.94
N VAL A 113 -1.62 -6.80 7.43
CA VAL A 113 -1.02 -5.52 7.84
C VAL A 113 -0.48 -4.74 6.64
N MET A 114 0.17 -5.40 5.68
CA MET A 114 0.76 -4.77 4.49
C MET A 114 -0.28 -4.00 3.65
N PHE A 115 -1.49 -4.55 3.55
CA PHE A 115 -2.57 -4.00 2.73
C PHE A 115 -3.74 -3.47 3.57
N GLY A 116 -3.57 -3.38 4.88
CA GLY A 116 -4.53 -2.78 5.81
C GLY A 116 -4.35 -1.26 5.90
N THR A 117 -5.36 -0.56 6.43
CA THR A 117 -5.33 0.90 6.58
C THR A 117 -4.67 1.34 7.90
N GLU A 118 -4.47 0.42 8.84
CA GLU A 118 -4.02 0.72 10.19
C GLU A 118 -2.55 1.16 10.28
N SER A 119 -1.75 0.93 9.24
CA SER A 119 -0.38 1.46 9.12
C SER A 119 -0.30 2.81 8.39
N GLU A 120 -1.39 3.34 7.85
CA GLU A 120 -1.38 4.51 6.96
C GLU A 120 -0.69 5.75 7.56
N THR A 121 -0.97 6.05 8.83
CA THR A 121 -0.39 7.21 9.53
C THR A 121 1.04 6.97 10.03
N GLY A 122 1.52 5.72 9.94
CA GLY A 122 2.87 5.32 10.31
C GLY A 122 3.81 5.13 9.13
N ARG A 123 3.36 5.39 7.89
CA ARG A 123 4.16 5.13 6.69
C ARG A 123 5.45 5.96 6.67
N SER A 124 6.55 5.30 6.32
CA SER A 124 7.89 5.85 6.22
C SER A 124 8.41 5.72 4.79
N ALA A 125 9.45 6.48 4.44
CA ALA A 125 10.12 6.33 3.15
C ALA A 125 10.67 4.90 2.93
N THR A 126 11.08 4.21 3.99
CA THR A 126 11.55 2.82 3.93
C THR A 126 10.44 1.82 3.61
N LEU A 127 9.24 2.05 4.16
CA LEU A 127 8.06 1.26 3.81
C LEU A 127 7.65 1.49 2.35
N GLU A 128 7.59 2.75 1.91
CA GLU A 128 7.23 3.08 0.52
C GLU A 128 8.24 2.49 -0.47
N ALA A 129 9.54 2.53 -0.15
CA ALA A 129 10.57 1.87 -0.94
C ALA A 129 10.37 0.35 -0.99
N ALA A 130 10.11 -0.30 0.15
CA ALA A 130 9.86 -1.74 0.19
C ALA A 130 8.62 -2.16 -0.63
N ALA A 131 7.54 -1.37 -0.59
CA ALA A 131 6.37 -1.59 -1.43
C ALA A 131 6.69 -1.38 -2.92
N THR A 132 7.51 -0.39 -3.24
CA THR A 132 8.00 -0.13 -4.60
C THR A 132 8.83 -1.30 -5.16
N ASP A 133 9.65 -1.95 -4.32
CA ASP A 133 10.45 -3.10 -4.76
C ASP A 133 9.58 -4.26 -5.28
N VAL A 134 8.37 -4.44 -4.74
CA VAL A 134 7.43 -5.46 -5.22
C VAL A 134 6.98 -5.16 -6.66
N ILE A 135 6.56 -3.93 -6.95
CA ILE A 135 6.13 -3.58 -8.31
C ILE A 135 7.31 -3.57 -9.29
N VAL A 136 8.52 -3.24 -8.84
CA VAL A 136 9.74 -3.35 -9.66
C VAL A 136 10.01 -4.80 -10.07
N GLU A 137 9.88 -5.77 -9.16
CA GLU A 137 10.05 -7.19 -9.50
C GLU A 137 8.98 -7.69 -10.48
N LEU A 138 7.74 -7.21 -10.34
CA LEU A 138 6.66 -7.56 -11.28
C LEU A 138 6.86 -6.92 -12.67
N ARG A 139 7.36 -5.69 -12.74
CA ARG A 139 7.74 -5.05 -14.01
C ARG A 139 8.86 -5.80 -14.72
N ALA A 140 9.90 -6.18 -13.96
CA ALA A 140 10.99 -6.99 -14.49
C ALA A 140 10.48 -8.32 -15.07
N LEU A 141 9.56 -8.98 -14.37
CA LEU A 141 8.90 -10.19 -14.86
C LEU A 141 8.20 -9.99 -16.21
N CYS A 142 7.45 -8.89 -16.39
CA CYS A 142 6.70 -8.63 -17.63
C CYS A 142 7.59 -8.22 -18.82
N ALA A 143 8.72 -7.59 -18.55
CA ALA A 143 9.68 -7.15 -19.56
C ALA A 143 10.55 -8.31 -20.10
N GLU A 144 10.70 -9.39 -19.35
CA GLU A 144 11.52 -10.53 -19.75
C GLU A 144 10.94 -11.27 -20.97
N GLY A 145 11.69 -11.30 -22.07
CA GLY A 145 11.40 -12.15 -23.24
C GLY A 145 10.16 -11.73 -24.06
N SER A 146 9.53 -10.61 -23.75
CA SER A 146 8.25 -10.18 -24.34
C SER A 146 8.38 -9.13 -25.45
N GLY A 147 9.53 -8.45 -25.56
CA GLY A 147 9.73 -7.35 -26.51
C GLY A 147 8.90 -6.10 -26.21
N ARG A 148 8.25 -6.06 -25.04
CA ARG A 148 7.40 -4.95 -24.58
C ARG A 148 8.22 -3.72 -24.20
N ASP A 149 7.61 -2.56 -24.33
CA ASP A 149 8.16 -1.34 -23.74
C ASP A 149 7.87 -1.23 -22.24
N ASP A 150 8.44 -0.21 -21.59
CA ASP A 150 8.30 0.00 -20.14
C ASP A 150 6.86 0.31 -19.71
N THR A 151 6.07 0.96 -20.57
CA THR A 151 4.68 1.30 -20.29
C THR A 151 3.83 0.03 -20.30
N GLU A 152 3.96 -0.76 -21.37
CA GLU A 152 3.26 -2.05 -21.51
C GLU A 152 3.61 -3.01 -20.36
N ALA A 153 4.89 -3.13 -20.01
CA ALA A 153 5.33 -3.96 -18.89
C ALA A 153 4.77 -3.47 -17.54
N SER A 154 4.65 -2.15 -17.35
CA SER A 154 4.07 -1.57 -16.14
C SER A 154 2.56 -1.80 -16.02
N GLU A 155 1.82 -1.69 -17.13
CA GLU A 155 0.38 -1.98 -17.15
C GLU A 155 0.10 -3.45 -16.86
N GLU A 156 0.84 -4.36 -17.49
CA GLU A 156 0.73 -5.81 -17.27
C GLU A 156 1.10 -6.18 -15.82
N ALA A 157 2.18 -5.60 -15.28
CA ALA A 157 2.58 -5.82 -13.89
C ALA A 157 1.48 -5.37 -12.90
N THR A 158 0.80 -4.27 -13.20
CA THR A 158 -0.33 -3.78 -12.38
C THR A 158 -1.52 -4.74 -12.45
N ALA A 159 -1.86 -5.23 -13.65
CA ALA A 159 -2.95 -6.19 -13.85
C ALA A 159 -2.67 -7.52 -13.13
N LEU A 160 -1.43 -8.04 -13.26
CA LEU A 160 -0.95 -9.23 -12.55
C LEU A 160 -1.07 -9.07 -11.04
N TRP A 161 -0.58 -7.93 -10.53
CA TRP A 161 -0.62 -7.68 -9.11
C TRP A 161 -2.07 -7.65 -8.60
N ALA A 162 -2.96 -6.91 -9.27
CA ALA A 162 -4.37 -6.84 -8.90
C ALA A 162 -5.03 -8.24 -8.91
N GLN A 163 -4.75 -9.06 -9.92
CA GLN A 163 -5.30 -10.40 -10.04
C GLN A 163 -4.83 -11.32 -8.90
N TRP A 164 -3.52 -11.44 -8.68
CA TRP A 164 -2.99 -12.29 -7.61
C TRP A 164 -3.36 -11.77 -6.23
N HIS A 165 -3.42 -10.46 -6.06
CA HIS A 165 -3.90 -9.84 -4.83
C HIS A 165 -5.37 -10.19 -4.56
N GLY A 166 -6.23 -10.15 -5.59
CA GLY A 166 -7.62 -10.57 -5.50
C GLY A 166 -7.77 -12.04 -5.11
N LEU A 167 -7.01 -12.95 -5.72
CA LEU A 167 -6.99 -14.37 -5.37
C LEU A 167 -6.56 -14.59 -3.90
N ALA A 168 -5.52 -13.88 -3.46
CA ALA A 168 -5.06 -13.95 -2.08
C ALA A 168 -6.12 -13.44 -1.08
N LEU A 169 -6.81 -12.32 -1.38
CA LEU A 169 -7.86 -11.80 -0.51
C LEU A 169 -9.08 -12.73 -0.45
N LEU A 170 -9.52 -13.28 -1.60
CA LEU A 170 -10.59 -14.27 -1.65
C LEU A 170 -10.25 -15.50 -0.80
N HIS A 171 -9.00 -15.92 -0.85
CA HIS A 171 -8.52 -17.03 -0.03
C HIS A 171 -8.52 -16.71 1.47
N LEU A 172 -7.89 -15.59 1.85
CA LEU A 172 -7.80 -15.17 3.24
C LEU A 172 -9.17 -14.86 3.86
N GLY A 173 -10.15 -14.47 3.04
CA GLY A 173 -11.54 -14.27 3.44
C GLY A 173 -12.38 -15.55 3.52
N GLY A 174 -11.82 -16.71 3.14
CA GLY A 174 -12.54 -18.00 3.14
C GLY A 174 -13.56 -18.16 2.01
N TRP A 175 -13.59 -17.24 1.05
CA TRP A 175 -14.47 -17.30 -0.13
C TRP A 175 -13.93 -18.24 -1.20
N LEU A 176 -12.62 -18.52 -1.16
CA LEU A 176 -11.93 -19.42 -2.08
C LEU A 176 -10.92 -20.28 -1.32
N GLU A 177 -10.85 -21.57 -1.62
CA GLU A 177 -9.79 -22.42 -1.08
C GLU A 177 -8.71 -22.64 -2.13
N LEU A 178 -7.52 -22.04 -1.91
CA LEU A 178 -6.34 -22.34 -2.70
C LEU A 178 -5.71 -23.61 -2.13
N GLN A 179 -5.92 -24.74 -2.80
CA GLN A 179 -5.30 -26.02 -2.40
C GLN A 179 -3.77 -25.91 -2.46
N PRO A 180 -3.03 -26.38 -1.44
CA PRO A 180 -1.58 -26.47 -1.51
C PRO A 180 -1.10 -27.56 -2.49
N PRO A 181 0.04 -27.35 -3.18
CA PRO A 181 0.77 -26.08 -3.28
C PRO A 181 -0.08 -25.05 -4.03
N ALA A 182 0.09 -23.75 -3.69
CA ALA A 182 -0.58 -22.58 -4.27
C ALA A 182 -0.97 -22.76 -5.76
N PRO A 183 -2.07 -22.13 -6.24
CA PRO A 183 -2.83 -22.62 -7.40
C PRO A 183 -1.97 -22.99 -8.59
N SER A 184 -2.42 -24.03 -9.32
CA SER A 184 -1.65 -24.61 -10.41
C SER A 184 -1.13 -23.52 -11.36
N PRO A 185 0.10 -23.65 -11.89
CA PRO A 185 0.65 -22.80 -12.94
C PRO A 185 -0.35 -22.43 -14.03
N LYS A 186 -1.21 -23.37 -14.44
CA LYS A 186 -2.28 -23.15 -15.42
C LYS A 186 -3.30 -22.09 -15.01
N LEU A 187 -3.76 -22.08 -13.76
CA LEU A 187 -4.70 -21.06 -13.29
C LEU A 187 -4.07 -19.67 -13.34
N LEU A 188 -2.76 -19.58 -13.08
CA LEU A 188 -2.03 -18.32 -13.11
C LEU A 188 -1.79 -17.82 -14.54
N THR A 189 -1.59 -18.71 -15.50
CA THR A 189 -1.35 -18.36 -16.91
C THR A 189 -2.66 -18.15 -17.70
N GLU A 190 -3.66 -19.02 -17.54
CA GLU A 190 -4.93 -18.94 -18.27
C GLU A 190 -5.77 -17.71 -17.86
N ALA A 191 -5.64 -17.27 -16.60
CA ALA A 191 -6.29 -16.05 -16.13
C ALA A 191 -5.69 -14.77 -16.76
N LEU A 192 -4.49 -14.84 -17.36
CA LEU A 192 -3.84 -13.72 -18.04
C LEU A 192 -4.20 -13.65 -19.52
N ASP A 193 -4.38 -14.80 -20.16
CA ASP A 193 -4.90 -14.87 -21.53
C ASP A 193 -6.38 -14.41 -21.60
N ALA A 194 -7.09 -14.48 -20.47
CA ALA A 194 -8.49 -14.05 -20.36
C ALA A 194 -8.68 -12.53 -20.19
N THR A 195 -7.61 -11.75 -19.99
CA THR A 195 -7.71 -10.27 -19.98
C THR A 195 -7.86 -9.77 -21.42
N PRO A 196 -9.04 -9.24 -21.83
CA PRO A 196 -9.19 -8.74 -23.18
C PRO A 196 -8.23 -7.55 -23.36
N SER A 197 -7.30 -7.65 -24.32
CA SER A 197 -6.34 -6.60 -24.70
C SER A 197 -7.00 -5.35 -25.30
N THR A 198 -8.32 -5.18 -25.15
CA THR A 198 -9.07 -4.07 -25.72
C THR A 198 -9.31 -3.03 -24.62
N PRO A 199 -8.81 -1.78 -24.77
CA PRO A 199 -9.15 -0.72 -23.84
C PRO A 199 -10.67 -0.55 -23.78
N PRO A 200 -11.26 -0.28 -22.59
CA PRO A 200 -12.69 -0.02 -22.49
C PRO A 200 -13.05 1.13 -23.44
N PRO A 201 -14.19 1.06 -24.16
CA PRO A 201 -14.58 2.14 -25.06
C PRO A 201 -14.65 3.45 -24.29
N THR A 202 -13.80 4.40 -24.66
CA THR A 202 -13.83 5.76 -24.14
C THR A 202 -15.17 6.37 -24.52
N GLY A 203 -16.05 6.57 -23.53
CA GLY A 203 -17.33 7.23 -23.73
C GLY A 203 -18.52 6.32 -23.50
N ARG A 204 -18.89 6.17 -22.24
CA ARG A 204 -20.30 6.13 -21.89
C ARG A 204 -20.52 7.08 -20.73
N GLU A 205 -20.96 8.28 -21.07
CA GLU A 205 -21.40 9.31 -20.13
C GLU A 205 -22.41 8.65 -19.17
N LEU A 206 -22.02 8.57 -17.89
CA LEU A 206 -22.86 8.00 -16.85
C LEU A 206 -23.96 9.02 -16.56
N THR A 207 -25.05 8.99 -17.34
CA THR A 207 -26.21 9.83 -17.06
C THR A 207 -26.79 9.39 -15.72
N ALA A 208 -26.82 10.33 -14.77
CA ALA A 208 -27.39 10.12 -13.45
C ALA A 208 -28.86 9.65 -13.57
N PRO A 209 -29.31 8.69 -12.74
CA PRO A 209 -30.71 8.29 -12.75
C PRO A 209 -31.61 9.45 -12.27
N PRO A 210 -32.80 9.66 -12.87
CA PRO A 210 -33.67 10.75 -12.48
C PRO A 210 -34.17 10.57 -11.04
N SER A 211 -33.92 11.60 -10.21
CA SER A 211 -34.39 11.68 -8.83
C SER A 211 -35.91 11.53 -8.74
N LYS A 212 -36.38 10.42 -8.17
CA LYS A 212 -37.77 10.26 -7.73
C LYS A 212 -37.93 10.96 -6.39
N ASN A 213 -38.28 12.23 -6.39
CA ASN A 213 -38.95 12.91 -5.29
C ASN A 213 -39.62 14.19 -5.79
N ALA A 214 -40.78 14.00 -6.42
CA ALA A 214 -41.75 15.05 -6.65
C ALA A 214 -43.12 14.40 -6.77
N GLU A 215 -43.67 13.90 -5.65
CA GLU A 215 -45.12 13.85 -5.47
C GLU A 215 -45.47 13.60 -4.00
N GLN A 216 -45.68 14.68 -3.26
CA GLN A 216 -46.60 14.72 -2.12
C GLN A 216 -46.90 16.20 -1.84
N ALA A 217 -47.73 16.78 -2.71
CA ALA A 217 -48.48 17.99 -2.41
C ALA A 217 -49.85 17.56 -1.87
N SER A 218 -50.24 18.10 -0.71
CA SER A 218 -51.64 18.23 -0.33
C SER A 218 -51.95 19.70 -0.04
N PRO A 219 -53.19 20.15 -0.26
CA PRO A 219 -53.47 21.50 -0.70
C PRO A 219 -54.10 22.39 0.38
N ALA A 220 -54.38 23.63 -0.03
CA ALA A 220 -55.16 24.69 0.62
C ALA A 220 -54.31 25.63 1.49
N THR A 221 -54.44 26.96 1.44
CA THR A 221 -55.55 27.83 1.03
C THR A 221 -54.97 29.23 0.78
N ASP A 222 -55.35 29.89 -0.32
CA ASP A 222 -55.28 31.35 -0.49
C ASP A 222 -56.63 31.92 0.01
N PRO A 223 -56.74 33.16 0.57
CA PRO A 223 -56.47 34.32 -0.27
C PRO A 223 -56.00 35.62 0.45
N ALA A 224 -55.57 36.57 -0.40
CA ALA A 224 -55.93 38.00 -0.39
C ALA A 224 -54.78 39.01 -0.19
N SER A 225 -54.46 39.66 -1.32
CA SER A 225 -54.55 41.12 -1.55
C SER A 225 -53.70 42.06 -0.68
N SER A 226 -52.72 42.73 -1.31
CA SER A 226 -52.69 44.19 -1.57
C SER A 226 -51.25 44.70 -1.71
N SER A 227 -50.93 45.33 -2.86
CA SER A 227 -49.81 46.26 -3.04
C SER A 227 -50.15 47.63 -2.41
N PRO A 228 -49.40 48.74 -2.58
CA PRO A 228 -47.97 48.96 -2.88
C PRO A 228 -47.33 50.02 -1.93
N THR A 229 -46.00 50.23 -1.92
CA THR A 229 -45.42 51.61 -1.91
C THR A 229 -43.92 51.64 -2.23
N GLU A 230 -43.57 52.71 -2.93
CA GLU A 230 -42.27 53.14 -3.47
C GLU A 230 -41.18 53.38 -2.40
N SER A 231 -39.91 53.34 -2.81
CA SER A 231 -39.11 54.58 -2.99
C SER A 231 -37.59 54.37 -2.82
N SER A 232 -36.86 55.03 -3.75
CA SER A 232 -35.47 55.51 -3.65
C SER A 232 -34.31 54.59 -4.08
N ALA A 233 -33.90 54.78 -5.33
CA ALA A 233 -32.49 54.85 -5.76
C ALA A 233 -31.95 56.29 -5.51
N PRO A 234 -30.65 56.65 -5.56
CA PRO A 234 -29.66 56.21 -6.56
C PRO A 234 -28.19 55.99 -6.10
N THR A 235 -27.43 55.45 -7.05
CA THR A 235 -25.98 55.19 -7.29
C THR A 235 -25.05 56.45 -7.19
N PRO A 236 -23.75 56.45 -7.60
CA PRO A 236 -22.61 55.49 -7.68
C PRO A 236 -21.20 56.12 -7.30
N LEU A 237 -20.10 55.40 -7.62
CA LEU A 237 -18.68 55.86 -7.85
C LEU A 237 -17.85 56.17 -6.58
N ASP A 238 -16.55 55.90 -6.46
CA ASP A 238 -15.44 55.91 -7.43
C ASP A 238 -14.19 55.19 -6.83
N GLY A 239 -13.21 54.78 -7.65
CA GLY A 239 -11.85 54.35 -7.23
C GLY A 239 -10.95 55.57 -6.89
N PRO A 240 -9.60 55.54 -7.05
CA PRO A 240 -8.65 54.45 -7.33
C PRO A 240 -7.31 54.54 -6.52
N ASP A 241 -6.37 53.63 -6.87
CA ASP A 241 -4.90 53.79 -6.97
C ASP A 241 -3.99 54.10 -5.75
N HIS A 242 -2.96 53.25 -5.53
CA HIS A 242 -1.55 53.55 -5.89
C HIS A 242 -0.49 52.62 -5.23
N SER A 243 0.35 52.05 -6.10
CA SER A 243 1.83 52.15 -6.15
C SER A 243 2.77 51.47 -5.13
N GLY A 244 3.81 50.84 -5.71
CA GLY A 244 5.18 50.64 -5.18
C GLY A 244 5.75 49.26 -5.55
N SER A 245 6.48 49.00 -6.65
CA SER A 245 7.91 49.31 -6.95
C SER A 245 8.87 48.93 -5.80
N ASP A 246 10.04 48.28 -5.94
CA ASP A 246 10.95 48.09 -7.07
C ASP A 246 12.15 47.19 -6.64
N HIS A 247 12.94 46.69 -7.61
CA HIS A 247 14.40 46.39 -7.58
C HIS A 247 14.95 45.20 -6.74
N SER A 248 16.01 44.44 -7.07
CA SER A 248 16.95 44.22 -8.21
C SER A 248 17.78 42.96 -7.84
N ASP A 249 18.01 42.01 -8.75
CA ASP A 249 19.27 41.71 -9.46
C ASP A 249 20.61 41.70 -8.66
N SER A 250 21.29 40.55 -8.63
CA SER A 250 22.76 40.44 -8.66
C SER A 250 23.25 39.00 -8.86
N THR A 251 23.84 38.82 -10.04
CA THR A 251 24.81 37.83 -10.52
C THR A 251 26.16 37.88 -9.78
N LEU A 252 26.89 36.75 -9.75
CA LEU A 252 28.36 36.54 -9.69
C LEU A 252 28.55 35.01 -9.54
N ASP A 253 28.83 34.20 -10.57
CA ASP A 253 30.05 34.01 -11.37
C ASP A 253 31.36 33.76 -10.59
N VAL A 254 32.16 32.87 -11.20
CA VAL A 254 33.62 32.68 -11.12
C VAL A 254 34.14 31.40 -10.42
N SER A 255 34.50 30.47 -11.33
CA SER A 255 35.75 29.69 -11.42
C SER A 255 35.92 28.33 -10.77
N ASN A 256 35.79 27.36 -11.67
CA ASN A 256 36.67 26.22 -11.94
C ASN A 256 38.17 26.44 -11.60
N SER A 257 38.84 25.41 -11.08
CA SER A 257 40.28 25.20 -11.24
C SER A 257 40.59 23.71 -11.23
N ASP A 258 41.25 23.32 -12.32
CA ASP A 258 41.94 22.06 -12.59
C ASP A 258 42.90 21.63 -11.48
N GLU A 259 43.11 20.31 -11.35
CA GLU A 259 44.41 19.64 -11.50
C GLU A 259 44.22 18.12 -11.23
N THR A 260 44.26 17.28 -12.27
CA THR A 260 45.42 16.45 -12.72
C THR A 260 45.83 15.34 -11.73
N GLY A 261 45.83 14.10 -12.26
CA GLY A 261 46.07 12.82 -11.55
C GLY A 261 47.53 12.56 -11.11
N PRO A 262 48.07 11.32 -11.09
CA PRO A 262 47.62 10.09 -11.76
C PRO A 262 47.65 8.79 -10.92
N HIS A 263 47.12 7.72 -11.53
CA HIS A 263 47.52 6.31 -11.50
C HIS A 263 48.39 5.77 -10.34
N GLU A 264 47.91 4.70 -9.69
CA GLU A 264 48.74 3.51 -9.46
C GLU A 264 47.91 2.23 -9.26
N ASN A 265 48.61 1.11 -9.37
CA ASN A 265 48.23 -0.15 -10.00
C ASN A 265 47.94 -1.28 -9.00
N PHE A 266 47.15 -2.27 -9.46
CA PHE A 266 47.35 -3.72 -9.26
C PHE A 266 47.81 -4.24 -7.88
N ARG A 267 46.91 -4.90 -7.15
CA ARG A 267 46.99 -6.34 -6.80
C ARG A 267 45.74 -6.84 -6.09
#